data_AF-A0A9N7UF69-F1
#
_entry.id   AF-A0A9N7UF69-F1
#
_cell.length_a   1.000
_cell.length_b   1.000
_cell.length_c   1.000
_cell.angle_alpha   90.00
_cell.angle_beta   90.00
_cell.angle_gamma   90.00
#
_symmetry.space_group_name_H-M   'P 1'
#
loop_
_entity.id
_entity.type
_entity.pdbx_description
1 polymer ?
#
loop_
_entity_poly.entity_id
_entity_poly.type
_entity_poly.pdbx_seq_one_letter_code
_entity_poly.pdbx_strand_id
1 'polypeptide(L)'
;MKRLCRKLAVTVALLVWLGALVYLLVLSRRRLPELGAGAGAGAGGAGGGGGGETVNNQISEAEWEDMLDGFDERSYLSARRWKPGDDPYTLYAFNQRESERIPSNRALRDTRHYRREEMLKCGKTHKHRQRETEAVCSCFIFSLSL
;
A
#
# COMPACT_ATOMS: atom_id res chain seq x y z
N MET A 1 31.38 30.02 33.08
CA MET A 1 30.21 29.31 33.66
C MET A 1 29.08 29.04 32.67
N LYS A 2 28.70 29.97 31.77
CA LYS A 2 27.57 29.79 30.81
C LYS A 2 27.70 28.60 29.83
N ARG A 3 28.92 28.18 29.48
CA ARG A 3 29.18 27.05 28.58
C ARG A 3 28.91 25.69 29.22
N LEU A 4 29.08 25.56 30.53
CA LEU A 4 28.77 24.35 31.28
C LEU A 4 27.25 24.18 31.43
N CYS A 5 26.52 25.27 31.72
CA CYS A 5 25.06 25.24 31.79
C CYS A 5 24.41 24.82 30.46
N ARG A 6 24.97 25.24 29.31
CA ARG A 6 24.47 24.83 27.99
C ARG A 6 24.71 23.34 27.72
N LYS A 7 25.89 22.81 28.07
CA LYS A 7 26.17 21.38 27.94
C LYS A 7 25.25 20.55 28.84
N LEU A 8 25.03 20.98 30.08
CA LEU A 8 24.09 20.33 31.00
C LEU A 8 22.64 20.39 30.49
N ALA A 9 22.23 21.52 29.92
CA ALA A 9 20.89 21.65 29.33
C ALA A 9 20.71 20.71 28.12
N VAL A 10 21.73 20.58 27.27
CA VAL A 10 21.69 19.66 26.12
C VAL A 10 21.66 18.20 26.59
N THR A 11 22.45 17.82 27.61
CA THR A 11 22.41 16.46 28.15
C THR A 11 21.06 16.13 28.77
N VAL A 12 20.45 17.06 29.51
CA VAL A 12 19.11 16.87 30.08
C VAL A 12 18.06 16.76 28.98
N ALA A 13 18.12 17.62 27.95
CA ALA A 13 17.19 17.55 26.82
C ALA A 13 17.31 16.22 26.06
N LEU A 14 18.52 15.69 25.85
CA LEU A 14 18.73 14.38 25.24
C LEU A 14 18.18 13.25 26.11
N LEU A 15 18.39 13.29 27.43
CA LEU A 15 17.83 12.28 28.34
C LEU A 15 16.30 12.29 28.35
N VAL A 16 15.68 13.47 28.35
CA VAL A 16 14.22 13.62 28.26
C VAL A 16 13.71 13.08 26.92
N TRP A 17 14.40 13.39 25.82
CA TRP A 17 14.03 12.93 24.49
C TRP A 17 14.16 11.41 24.33
N LEU A 18 15.25 10.81 24.82
CA LEU A 18 15.42 9.36 24.85
C LEU A 18 14.38 8.68 25.75
N GLY A 19 14.08 9.27 26.91
CA GLY A 19 13.02 8.78 27.79
C GLY A 19 11.64 8.82 27.12
N ALA A 20 11.33 9.89 26.39
CA ALA A 20 10.10 9.99 25.60
C ALA A 20 10.05 8.96 24.48
N LEU A 21 11.16 8.72 23.79
CA LEU A 21 11.26 7.69 22.73
C LEU A 21 11.03 6.30 23.30
N VAL A 22 11.67 5.96 24.43
CA VAL A 22 11.46 4.68 25.13
C VAL A 22 10.02 4.56 25.63
N TYR A 23 9.44 5.63 26.19
CA TYR A 23 8.04 5.65 26.63
C TYR A 23 7.07 5.38 25.48
N LEU A 24 7.26 6.03 24.32
CA LEU A 24 6.45 5.79 23.13
C LEU A 24 6.63 4.36 22.59
N LEU A 25 7.84 3.80 22.66
CA LEU A 25 8.14 2.43 22.24
C LEU A 25 7.50 1.40 23.18
N VAL A 26 7.48 1.67 24.49
CA VAL A 26 6.75 0.83 25.46
C VAL A 26 5.24 0.96 25.26
N LEU A 27 4.73 2.17 25.00
CA LEU A 27 3.32 2.40 24.72
C LEU A 27 2.86 1.73 23.42
N SER A 28 3.68 1.74 22.37
CA SER A 28 3.39 1.03 21.12
C SER A 28 3.40 -0.49 21.32
N ARG A 29 4.33 -1.02 22.13
CA ARG A 29 4.31 -2.45 22.54
C ARG A 29 3.06 -2.81 23.36
N ARG A 30 2.54 -1.89 24.19
CA ARG A 30 1.29 -2.07 24.95
C ARG A 30 0.02 -1.81 24.13
N ARG A 31 0.12 -1.23 22.93
CA ARG A 31 -1.01 -1.07 22.00
C ARG A 31 -1.21 -2.29 21.09
N LEU A 32 -0.26 -3.24 21.08
CA LEU A 32 -0.34 -4.51 20.35
C LEU A 32 -1.01 -5.72 21.05
N PRO A 33 -1.45 -5.70 22.34
CA PRO A 33 -2.19 -6.83 22.93
C PRO A 33 -3.72 -6.81 22.74
N GLU A 34 -4.33 -5.72 22.24
CA GLU A 34 -5.80 -5.55 22.29
C GLU A 34 -6.50 -5.64 20.91
N LEU A 35 -5.81 -6.12 19.88
CA LEU A 35 -6.39 -6.49 18.58
C LEU A 35 -6.28 -7.99 18.26
N GLY A 36 -5.89 -8.81 19.25
CA GLY A 36 -5.55 -10.23 19.04
C GLY A 36 -5.98 -11.15 20.17
N ALA A 37 -7.11 -10.89 20.83
CA ALA A 37 -7.78 -11.90 21.64
C ALA A 37 -8.56 -12.85 20.72
N GLY A 38 -7.83 -13.71 20.01
CA GLY A 38 -8.39 -14.69 19.10
C GLY A 38 -7.35 -15.72 18.69
N ALA A 39 -7.40 -16.87 19.36
CA ALA A 39 -6.80 -18.15 19.01
C ALA A 39 -5.26 -18.32 19.14
N GLY A 40 -4.90 -19.18 20.11
CA GLY A 40 -4.02 -20.30 19.80
C GLY A 40 -2.55 -20.11 20.12
N ALA A 41 -2.11 -20.79 21.18
CA ALA A 41 -0.72 -21.02 21.55
C ALA A 41 0.18 -21.43 20.36
N GLY A 42 1.40 -20.89 20.33
CA GLY A 42 2.48 -21.35 19.46
C GLY A 42 3.77 -20.58 19.73
N ALA A 43 4.68 -21.22 20.47
CA ALA A 43 5.99 -20.69 20.84
C ALA A 43 6.94 -20.52 19.64
N GLY A 44 7.92 -19.62 19.79
CA GLY A 44 9.11 -19.48 18.95
C GLY A 44 9.16 -18.11 18.28
N GLY A 45 10.02 -17.16 18.60
CA GLY A 45 11.35 -17.27 19.20
C GLY A 45 12.41 -16.93 18.15
N ALA A 46 13.05 -15.77 18.38
CA ALA A 46 14.41 -15.42 17.97
C ALA A 46 14.71 -14.93 16.54
N GLY A 47 15.59 -13.93 16.51
CA GLY A 47 16.42 -13.52 15.38
C GLY A 47 15.77 -12.45 14.51
N GLY A 48 16.37 -11.30 14.24
CA GLY A 48 17.73 -10.84 14.44
C GLY A 48 17.82 -9.48 13.77
N GLY A 49 18.70 -8.62 14.28
CA GLY A 49 19.00 -7.35 13.63
C GLY A 49 19.51 -7.57 12.21
N GLY A 50 19.07 -6.73 11.29
CA GLY A 50 19.54 -6.68 9.93
C GLY A 50 19.16 -5.33 9.34
N GLY A 51 20.09 -4.37 9.43
CA GLY A 51 20.09 -3.29 8.46
C GLY A 51 20.36 -3.92 7.09
N GLY A 52 19.56 -3.56 6.10
CA GLY A 52 19.70 -4.08 4.75
C GLY A 52 18.70 -3.37 3.85
N GLU A 53 19.24 -2.55 2.97
CA GLU A 53 18.62 -1.97 1.78
C GLU A 53 17.17 -1.50 1.84
N THR A 54 17.01 -0.19 1.63
CA THR A 54 15.94 0.34 0.81
C THR A 54 15.99 -0.38 -0.55
N VAL A 55 15.37 -1.56 -0.65
CA VAL A 55 15.03 -2.15 -1.93
C VAL A 55 14.09 -1.14 -2.56
N ASN A 56 14.61 -0.41 -3.54
CA ASN A 56 13.81 0.30 -4.51
C ASN A 56 13.09 -0.78 -5.32
N ASN A 57 12.09 -1.40 -4.69
CA ASN A 57 11.35 -2.53 -5.21
C ASN A 57 10.37 -1.92 -6.20
N GLN A 58 10.74 -1.96 -7.49
CA GLN A 58 9.80 -1.70 -8.56
C GLN A 58 8.80 -2.87 -8.56
N ILE A 59 7.84 -2.82 -7.64
CA ILE A 59 6.72 -3.76 -7.60
C ILE A 59 6.06 -3.67 -8.97
N SER A 60 6.02 -4.80 -9.66
CA SER A 60 5.45 -4.91 -11.00
C SER A 60 3.92 -4.78 -10.94
N GLU A 61 3.30 -4.31 -12.03
CA GLU A 61 1.84 -4.18 -12.13
C GLU A 61 1.11 -5.49 -11.76
N ALA A 62 1.70 -6.64 -12.12
CA ALA A 62 1.14 -7.95 -11.83
C ALA A 62 1.21 -8.31 -10.33
N GLU A 63 2.28 -7.92 -9.66
CA GLU A 63 2.41 -8.09 -8.20
C GLU A 63 1.45 -7.15 -7.46
N TRP A 64 1.21 -5.95 -7.98
CA TRP A 64 0.17 -5.06 -7.46
C TRP A 64 -1.23 -5.64 -7.62
N GLU A 65 -1.56 -6.21 -8.77
CA GLU A 65 -2.85 -6.83 -9.03
C GLU A 65 -3.12 -8.00 -8.07
N ASP A 66 -2.13 -8.87 -7.86
CA ASP A 66 -2.23 -10.02 -6.95
C ASP A 66 -2.39 -9.58 -5.48
N MET A 67 -1.65 -8.55 -5.06
CA MET A 67 -1.82 -7.94 -3.74
C MET A 67 -3.21 -7.30 -3.54
N LEU A 68 -3.78 -6.71 -4.60
CA LEU A 68 -5.09 -6.08 -4.55
C LEU A 68 -6.23 -7.09 -4.58
N ASP A 69 -6.08 -8.21 -5.30
CA ASP A 69 -7.10 -9.26 -5.37
C ASP A 69 -7.30 -9.95 -3.99
N GLY A 70 -6.22 -10.07 -3.21
CA GLY A 70 -6.26 -10.59 -1.84
C GLY A 70 -6.69 -9.58 -0.76
N PHE A 71 -6.94 -8.32 -1.11
CA PHE A 71 -7.25 -7.27 -0.14
C PHE A 71 -8.72 -7.32 0.31
N ASP A 72 -8.95 -7.51 1.62
CA ASP A 72 -10.29 -7.48 2.21
C ASP A 72 -10.81 -6.05 2.40
N GLU A 73 -11.35 -5.50 1.30
CA GLU A 73 -11.92 -4.15 1.25
C GLU A 73 -13.04 -3.93 2.28
N ARG A 74 -13.85 -4.96 2.55
CA ARG A 74 -15.01 -4.84 3.46
C ARG A 74 -14.58 -4.63 4.89
N SER A 75 -13.58 -5.37 5.34
CA SER A 75 -13.01 -5.22 6.68
C SER A 75 -12.41 -3.82 6.86
N TYR A 76 -11.66 -3.34 5.86
CA TYR A 76 -11.04 -2.02 5.90
C TYR A 76 -12.06 -0.87 5.99
N LEU A 77 -13.12 -0.90 5.18
CA LEU A 77 -14.14 0.15 5.16
C LEU A 77 -15.06 0.13 6.39
N SER A 78 -15.22 -1.04 7.04
CA SER A 78 -16.14 -1.21 8.18
C SER A 78 -15.76 -0.37 9.40
N ALA A 79 -14.47 -0.08 9.60
CA ALA A 79 -13.96 0.67 10.75
C ALA A 79 -14.45 2.13 10.79
N ARG A 80 -14.82 2.69 9.64
CA ARG A 80 -15.16 4.10 9.47
C ARG A 80 -16.51 4.31 8.77
N ARG A 81 -17.35 3.27 8.79
CA ARG A 81 -18.65 3.25 8.12
C ARG A 81 -19.58 4.32 8.69
N TRP A 82 -20.27 5.02 7.80
CA TRP A 82 -21.28 6.00 8.15
C TRP A 82 -22.40 5.35 8.98
N LYS A 83 -22.80 6.00 10.07
CA LYS A 83 -23.83 5.50 10.99
C LYS A 83 -25.18 6.14 10.65
N PRO A 84 -26.27 5.35 10.65
CA PRO A 84 -27.62 5.90 10.48
C PRO A 84 -27.92 6.94 11.56
N GLY A 85 -28.18 8.18 11.16
CA GLY A 85 -28.51 9.29 12.06
C GLY A 85 -27.43 10.39 12.15
N ASP A 86 -26.20 10.10 11.73
CA ASP A 86 -25.15 11.11 11.60
C ASP A 86 -25.27 11.86 10.27
N ASP A 87 -24.94 13.15 10.25
CA ASP A 87 -24.93 13.94 9.01
C ASP A 87 -23.84 13.42 8.04
N PRO A 88 -24.20 13.02 6.80
CA PRO A 88 -23.27 12.45 5.82
C PRO A 88 -22.07 13.32 5.41
N TYR A 89 -22.06 14.61 5.77
CA TYR A 89 -21.01 15.57 5.41
C TYR A 89 -20.11 15.96 6.59
N THR A 90 -20.26 15.32 7.76
CA THR A 90 -19.50 15.68 8.97
C THR A 90 -18.00 15.42 8.87
N LEU A 91 -17.59 14.31 8.26
CA LEU A 91 -16.17 13.95 8.13
C LEU A 91 -15.53 14.54 6.88
N TYR A 92 -16.29 14.71 5.80
CA TYR A 92 -15.77 15.08 4.50
C TYR A 92 -16.75 15.99 3.74
N ALA A 93 -16.22 16.83 2.85
CA ALA A 93 -17.01 17.71 1.97
C ALA A 93 -17.69 16.96 0.79
N PHE A 94 -17.86 15.64 0.90
CA PHE A 94 -18.60 14.80 -0.03
C PHE A 94 -19.56 13.89 0.74
N ASN A 95 -20.58 13.37 0.06
CA ASN A 95 -21.60 12.56 0.70
C ASN A 95 -21.06 11.16 1.03
N GLN A 96 -20.74 10.93 2.30
CA GLN A 96 -20.14 9.67 2.72
C GLN A 96 -21.09 8.47 2.54
N ARG A 97 -22.38 8.64 2.82
CA ARG A 97 -23.38 7.59 2.66
C ARG A 97 -23.50 7.10 1.23
N GLU A 98 -23.50 8.01 0.26
CA GLU A 98 -23.58 7.63 -1.16
C GLU A 98 -22.27 6.99 -1.65
N SER A 99 -21.12 7.48 -1.18
CA SER A 99 -19.82 6.88 -1.51
C SER A 99 -19.68 5.44 -0.99
N GLU A 100 -20.12 5.16 0.23
CA GLU A 100 -20.09 3.81 0.81
C GLU A 100 -21.06 2.82 0.15
N ARG A 101 -22.12 3.33 -0.50
CA ARG A 101 -23.08 2.51 -1.25
C ARG A 101 -22.49 1.96 -2.55
N ILE A 102 -21.48 2.63 -3.09
CA ILE A 102 -20.93 2.36 -4.41
C ILE A 102 -19.68 1.48 -4.28
N PRO A 103 -19.57 0.37 -5.02
CA PRO A 103 -18.38 -0.49 -4.96
C PRO A 103 -17.16 0.22 -5.58
N SER A 104 -15.96 -0.12 -5.10
CA SER A 104 -14.67 0.41 -5.59
C SER A 104 -14.50 0.23 -7.11
N ASN A 105 -14.86 -0.95 -7.62
CA ASN A 105 -14.69 -1.35 -9.01
C ASN A 105 -15.91 -1.07 -9.90
N ARG A 106 -16.71 -0.04 -9.60
CA ARG A 106 -17.87 0.31 -10.45
C ARG A 106 -17.44 0.63 -11.89
N ALA A 107 -18.19 0.11 -12.85
CA ALA A 107 -18.01 0.47 -14.25
C ALA A 107 -18.36 1.95 -14.46
N LEU A 108 -17.35 2.77 -14.77
CA LEU A 108 -17.52 4.17 -15.15
C LEU A 108 -17.67 4.26 -16.67
N ARG A 109 -18.64 5.07 -17.13
CA ARG A 109 -18.76 5.38 -18.55
C ARG A 109 -17.53 6.18 -18.99
N ASP A 110 -16.93 5.77 -20.10
CA ASP A 110 -15.83 6.52 -20.70
C ASP A 110 -16.34 7.87 -21.23
N THR A 111 -15.80 8.95 -20.70
CA THR A 111 -16.06 10.33 -21.15
C THR A 111 -14.91 10.89 -21.97
N ARG A 112 -13.88 10.07 -22.27
CA ARG A 112 -12.73 10.51 -23.03
C ARG A 112 -13.14 10.82 -24.47
N HIS A 113 -12.43 11.79 -25.05
CA HIS A 113 -12.61 12.18 -26.44
C HIS A 113 -12.20 11.01 -27.37
N TYR A 114 -13.03 10.70 -28.37
CA TYR A 114 -12.89 9.55 -29.28
C TYR A 114 -11.48 9.40 -29.89
N ARG A 115 -10.81 10.51 -30.25
CA ARG A 115 -9.42 10.52 -30.76
C ARG A 115 -8.43 9.79 -29.84
N ARG A 116 -8.67 9.81 -28.52
CA ARG A 116 -7.81 9.16 -27.52
C ARG A 116 -8.13 7.67 -27.38
N GLU A 117 -9.38 7.25 -27.65
CA GLU A 117 -9.76 5.84 -27.67
C GLU A 117 -9.14 5.09 -28.87
N GLU A 118 -9.06 5.73 -30.04
CA GLU A 118 -8.42 5.14 -31.22
C GLU A 118 -6.92 4.90 -31.03
N MET A 119 -6.19 5.84 -30.40
CA MET A 119 -4.77 5.66 -30.08
C MET A 119 -4.53 4.49 -29.13
N LEU A 120 -5.40 4.29 -28.13
CA LEU A 120 -5.32 3.17 -27.19
C LEU A 120 -5.60 1.82 -27.85
N LYS A 121 -6.54 1.77 -28.79
CA LYS A 121 -6.80 0.56 -29.61
C LYS A 121 -5.62 0.26 -30.52
N CYS A 122 -5.15 1.25 -31.28
CA CYS A 122 -4.05 1.09 -32.24
C CYS A 122 -2.74 0.67 -31.55
N GLY A 123 -2.40 1.26 -30.39
CA GLY A 123 -1.22 0.89 -29.62
C GLY A 123 -1.27 -0.53 -29.05
N LYS A 124 -2.45 -0.99 -28.56
CA LYS A 124 -2.64 -2.37 -28.09
C LYS A 124 -2.55 -3.38 -29.24
N THR A 125 -3.13 -3.08 -30.40
CA THR A 125 -3.04 -3.95 -31.59
C THR A 125 -1.64 -4.05 -32.16
N HIS A 126 -0.85 -2.96 -32.13
CA HIS A 126 0.54 -2.98 -32.58
C HIS A 126 1.42 -3.83 -31.66
N LYS A 127 1.24 -3.73 -30.34
CA LYS A 127 2.01 -4.51 -29.35
C LYS A 127 1.68 -6.01 -29.37
N HIS A 128 0.44 -6.39 -29.70
CA HIS A 128 0.05 -7.79 -29.88
C HIS A 128 0.65 -8.37 -31.16
N ARG A 129 0.53 -7.63 -32.27
CA ARG A 129 1.06 -8.03 -33.58
C ARG A 129 2.59 -8.17 -33.58
N GLN A 130 3.31 -7.30 -32.88
CA GLN A 130 4.77 -7.36 -32.79
C GLN A 130 5.27 -8.60 -32.03
N ARG A 131 4.60 -8.99 -30.94
CA ARG A 131 4.93 -10.23 -30.21
C ARG A 131 4.67 -11.50 -31.02
N GLU A 132 3.61 -11.51 -31.83
CA GLU A 132 3.33 -12.63 -32.74
C GLU A 132 4.40 -12.76 -33.84
N THR A 133 4.85 -11.65 -34.44
CA THR A 133 5.91 -11.69 -35.46
C THR A 133 7.26 -12.13 -34.90
N GLU A 134 7.59 -11.73 -33.66
CA GLU A 134 8.82 -12.17 -32.98
C GLU A 134 8.77 -13.66 -32.64
N ALA A 135 7.62 -14.18 -32.19
CA ALA A 135 7.44 -15.61 -31.93
C ALA A 135 7.53 -16.46 -33.20
N VAL A 136 6.92 -16.01 -34.31
CA VAL A 136 6.98 -16.73 -35.60
C VAL A 136 8.41 -16.74 -36.16
N CYS A 137 9.11 -15.60 -36.14
CA CYS A 137 10.51 -15.54 -36.56
C CYS A 137 11.42 -16.41 -35.69
N SER A 138 11.20 -16.45 -34.37
CA SER A 138 11.99 -17.29 -33.46
C SER A 138 11.77 -18.79 -33.72
N CYS A 139 10.53 -19.23 -33.93
CA CYS A 139 10.21 -20.61 -34.32
C CYS A 139 10.82 -21.01 -35.67
N PHE A 140 10.81 -20.09 -36.66
CA PHE A 140 11.36 -20.36 -37.98
C PHE A 140 12.88 -20.49 -37.95
N ILE A 141 13.57 -19.62 -37.20
CA ILE A 141 15.02 -19.68 -36.99
C ILE A 141 15.42 -20.98 -36.25
N PHE A 142 14.64 -21.38 -35.24
CA PHE A 142 14.89 -22.63 -34.50
C PHE A 142 14.70 -23.87 -35.39
N SER A 143 13.75 -23.86 -36.32
CA SER A 143 13.49 -24.98 -37.24
C SER A 143 14.53 -25.12 -38.37
N LEU A 144 15.28 -24.06 -38.69
CA LEU A 144 16.38 -24.11 -39.68
C LEU A 144 17.72 -24.50 -39.06
N SER A 145 17.83 -24.53 -37.73
CA SER A 145 19.07 -24.87 -37.01
C SER A 145 19.10 -26.31 -36.45
N LEU A 146 18.06 -27.11 -36.71
CA LEU A 146 17.98 -28.55 -36.42
C LEU A 146 18.08 -29.35 -37.73
#